data_AF-A0A7Z9PPQ6-F1
#
_entry.id   AF-A0A7Z9PPQ6-F1
#
_cell.length_a   1.000
_cell.length_b   1.000
_cell.length_c   1.000
_cell.angle_alpha   90.00
_cell.angle_beta   90.00
_cell.angle_gamma   90.00
#
_symmetry.space_group_name_H-M   'P 1'
#
loop_
_entity.id
_entity.type
_entity.pdbx_description
1 polymer ?
#
loop_
_entity_poly.entity_id
_entity_poly.type
_entity_poly.pdbx_seq_one_letter_code
_entity_poly.pdbx_strand_id
1 'polypeptide(L)'
;PRQVVVVEDDKGELQCTAAGGVEGEDYLQQTSQRLLRTVLRSNESKLLLDATKDARFSNDPALKAQGVRSALCAPFTDKVSGARGVLYVDNLQRDNAFTYQDLRNVESFCQRLATDTYLEGFEQVTTGPKASEELQAEVQQMDPRIYIAVAVILVLVMVPSLFSLFGSKEEDKPKGPTIVTRETADSKTVVVSFLRALETRNFRSAYQYLTQDRRAKISFDKFNGQAVKFMSEKGNSWIIARLDVVESTMNSDGLKTYDLIPPDDRLLRWKVTTQKLEGVWYVSSIREMGPLTF
;
A
#
# COMPACT_ATOMS: atom_id res chain seq x y z
N PRO A 1 -11.22 9.52 -0.32
CA PRO A 1 -10.51 9.75 0.95
C PRO A 1 -9.06 9.28 0.74
N ARG A 2 -8.11 9.98 1.33
CA ARG A 2 -6.69 9.62 1.25
C ARG A 2 -6.27 9.10 2.62
N GLN A 3 -5.46 8.06 2.67
CA GLN A 3 -5.12 7.41 3.92
C GLN A 3 -3.64 7.03 3.98
N VAL A 4 -3.07 7.11 5.16
CA VAL A 4 -1.68 6.74 5.44
C VAL A 4 -1.58 6.13 6.83
N VAL A 5 -0.76 5.10 6.94
CA VAL A 5 -0.31 4.50 8.20
C VAL A 5 1.13 4.92 8.39
N VAL A 6 1.39 5.50 9.55
CA VAL A 6 2.67 6.11 9.89
C VAL A 6 3.17 5.48 11.18
N VAL A 7 4.44 5.14 11.23
CA VAL A 7 5.10 4.58 12.43
C VAL A 7 6.25 5.48 12.82
N GLU A 8 6.44 5.66 14.13
CA GLU A 8 7.57 6.35 14.72
C GLU A 8 8.76 5.38 14.82
N ASP A 9 9.90 5.75 14.22
CA ASP A 9 11.14 4.99 14.31
C ASP A 9 11.88 5.25 15.64
N ASP A 10 13.00 4.55 15.85
CA ASP A 10 13.81 4.67 17.08
C ASP A 10 14.39 6.07 17.33
N LYS A 11 14.45 6.91 16.30
CA LYS A 11 14.90 8.31 16.38
C LYS A 11 13.74 9.28 16.64
N GLY A 12 12.51 8.77 16.69
CA GLY A 12 11.31 9.56 16.82
C GLY A 12 10.85 10.18 15.51
N GLU A 13 11.36 9.74 14.35
CA GLU A 13 10.91 10.23 13.05
C GLU A 13 9.72 9.40 12.52
N LEU A 14 8.83 10.07 11.80
CA LEU A 14 7.62 9.46 11.27
C LEU A 14 7.90 8.90 9.87
N GLN A 15 7.63 7.60 9.69
CA GLN A 15 7.83 6.87 8.43
C GLN A 15 6.50 6.35 7.90
N CYS A 16 6.26 6.45 6.59
CA CYS A 16 5.04 5.92 5.99
C CYS A 16 5.18 4.42 5.75
N THR A 17 4.40 3.62 6.47
CA THR A 17 4.39 2.15 6.30
C THR A 17 3.38 1.71 5.24
N ALA A 18 2.28 2.44 5.07
CA ALA A 18 1.27 2.13 4.06
C ALA A 18 0.48 3.37 3.66
N ALA A 19 0.03 3.41 2.41
CA ALA A 19 -0.82 4.49 1.90
C ALA A 19 -1.94 3.96 1.00
N GLY A 20 -3.04 4.71 0.91
CA GLY A 20 -4.17 4.40 0.05
C GLY A 20 -4.74 5.66 -0.61
N GLY A 21 -4.89 5.60 -1.94
CA GLY A 21 -5.37 6.72 -2.74
C GLY A 21 -4.34 7.84 -2.95
N VAL A 22 -3.09 7.63 -2.52
CA VAL A 22 -1.95 8.56 -2.61
C VAL A 22 -0.63 7.80 -2.62
N GLU A 23 0.44 8.47 -3.04
CA GLU A 23 1.83 8.02 -2.88
C GLU A 23 2.33 8.34 -1.46
N GLY A 24 2.85 7.34 -0.74
CA GLY A 24 2.93 7.37 0.72
C GLY A 24 3.87 8.41 1.32
N GLU A 25 5.14 8.42 0.90
CA GLU A 25 6.16 9.30 1.47
C GLU A 25 5.93 10.78 1.11
N ASP A 26 5.65 11.07 -0.16
CA ASP A 26 5.30 12.43 -0.61
C ASP A 26 4.06 12.96 0.12
N TYR A 27 3.10 12.08 0.38
CA TYR A 27 1.89 12.44 1.11
C TYR A 27 2.14 12.65 2.61
N LEU A 28 3.02 11.87 3.24
CA LEU A 28 3.40 12.06 4.63
C LEU A 28 4.09 13.42 4.86
N GLN A 29 4.99 13.82 3.94
CA GLN A 29 5.65 15.13 4.00
C GLN A 29 4.65 16.29 3.93
N GLN A 30 3.54 16.09 3.23
CA GLN A 30 2.47 17.07 3.08
C GLN A 30 1.41 16.99 4.19
N THR A 31 1.41 15.93 4.99
CA THR A 31 0.44 15.71 6.06
C THR A 31 0.76 16.58 7.27
N SER A 32 -0.27 17.03 8.00
CA SER A 32 -0.09 17.83 9.21
C SER A 32 0.68 17.08 10.30
N GLN A 33 1.96 17.39 10.41
CA GLN A 33 2.83 16.90 11.48
C GLN A 33 2.29 17.27 12.86
N ARG A 34 1.65 18.44 12.99
CA ARG A 34 1.04 18.85 14.26
C ARG A 34 -0.12 17.92 14.65
N LEU A 35 -0.98 17.55 13.71
CA LEU A 35 -2.07 16.61 13.98
C LEU A 35 -1.53 15.23 14.34
N LEU A 36 -0.61 14.68 13.54
CA LEU A 36 -0.01 13.36 13.78
C LEU A 36 0.68 13.29 15.15
N ARG A 37 1.54 14.26 15.46
CA ARG A 37 2.26 14.34 16.75
C ARG A 37 1.32 14.57 17.93
N THR A 38 0.24 15.34 17.74
CA THR A 38 -0.77 15.53 18.80
C THR A 38 -1.45 14.20 19.14
N VAL A 39 -1.82 13.42 18.13
CA VAL A 39 -2.44 12.10 18.32
C VAL A 39 -1.48 11.12 18.97
N LEU A 40 -0.24 11.03 18.49
CA LEU A 40 0.79 10.19 19.11
C LEU A 40 0.99 10.55 20.58
N ARG A 41 1.24 11.84 20.88
CA ARG A 41 1.56 12.30 22.23
C ARG A 41 0.41 12.13 23.21
N SER A 42 -0.82 12.42 22.78
CA SER A 42 -2.01 12.29 23.64
C SER A 42 -2.50 10.85 23.75
N ASN A 43 -2.15 10.00 22.78
CA ASN A 43 -2.76 8.69 22.58
C ASN A 43 -4.30 8.75 22.48
N GLU A 44 -4.83 9.86 21.98
CA GLU A 44 -6.26 10.08 21.77
C GLU A 44 -6.55 10.33 20.29
N SER A 45 -7.52 9.60 19.76
CA SER A 45 -8.00 9.80 18.39
C SER A 45 -8.62 11.19 18.23
N LYS A 46 -8.47 11.77 17.02
CA LYS A 46 -9.04 13.07 16.67
C LYS A 46 -9.91 12.92 15.43
N LEU A 47 -11.11 13.48 15.51
CA LEU A 47 -12.04 13.65 14.40
C LEU A 47 -12.19 15.15 14.14
N LEU A 48 -11.93 15.55 12.91
CA LEU A 48 -12.13 16.89 12.37
C LEU A 48 -13.32 16.81 11.42
N LEU A 49 -14.50 17.21 11.90
CA LEU A 49 -15.71 17.26 11.08
C LEU A 49 -15.60 18.34 10.00
N ASP A 50 -15.10 19.52 10.35
CA ASP A 50 -14.73 20.57 9.41
C ASP A 50 -13.35 21.12 9.81
N ALA A 51 -12.31 20.70 9.08
CA ALA A 51 -10.93 21.07 9.39
C ALA A 51 -10.66 22.59 9.23
N THR A 52 -11.50 23.29 8.46
CA THR A 52 -11.38 24.75 8.28
C THR A 52 -11.95 25.54 9.47
N LYS A 53 -12.88 24.93 10.23
CA LYS A 53 -13.55 25.54 11.39
C LYS A 53 -13.12 24.98 12.73
N ASP A 54 -12.40 23.85 12.75
CA ASP A 54 -11.95 23.23 14.00
C ASP A 54 -10.94 24.13 14.72
N ALA A 55 -11.33 24.76 15.82
CA ALA A 55 -10.48 25.71 16.55
C ALA A 55 -9.12 25.13 16.97
N ARG A 56 -9.03 23.80 17.12
CA ARG A 56 -7.77 23.12 17.49
C ARG A 56 -6.80 23.10 16.32
N PHE A 57 -7.29 23.07 15.07
CA PHE A 57 -6.50 22.80 13.86
C PHE A 57 -6.69 23.80 12.70
N SER A 58 -7.59 24.78 12.82
CA SER A 58 -7.95 25.73 11.76
C SER A 58 -6.82 26.66 11.34
N ASN A 59 -5.74 26.75 12.11
CA ASN A 59 -4.53 27.51 11.78
C ASN A 59 -3.36 26.65 11.32
N ASP A 60 -3.58 25.34 11.10
CA ASP A 60 -2.56 24.43 10.63
C ASP A 60 -2.22 24.66 9.13
N PRO A 61 -0.98 25.05 8.79
CA PRO A 61 -0.60 25.35 7.42
C PRO A 61 -0.70 24.14 6.48
N ALA A 62 -0.40 22.94 6.96
CA ALA A 62 -0.42 21.73 6.14
C ALA A 62 -1.86 21.34 5.79
N LEU A 63 -2.79 21.40 6.75
CA LEU A 63 -4.21 21.15 6.48
C LEU A 63 -4.78 22.16 5.48
N LYS A 64 -4.38 23.44 5.58
CA LYS A 64 -4.79 24.49 4.63
C LYS A 64 -4.19 24.27 3.24
N ALA A 65 -2.88 24.04 3.15
CA ALA A 65 -2.18 23.85 1.89
C ALA A 65 -2.71 22.64 1.10
N GLN A 66 -3.05 21.56 1.82
CA GLN A 66 -3.66 20.36 1.24
C GLN A 66 -5.15 20.52 0.93
N GLY A 67 -5.81 21.58 1.43
CA GLY A 67 -7.25 21.78 1.26
C GLY A 67 -8.10 20.75 2.03
N VAL A 68 -7.62 20.25 3.17
CA VAL A 68 -8.33 19.25 3.97
C VAL A 68 -9.66 19.81 4.46
N ARG A 69 -10.76 19.09 4.20
CA ARG A 69 -12.11 19.48 4.61
C ARG A 69 -12.57 18.72 5.84
N SER A 70 -12.20 17.44 5.95
CA SER A 70 -12.43 16.63 7.14
C SER A 70 -11.34 15.58 7.27
N ALA A 71 -11.08 15.12 8.49
CA ALA A 71 -10.07 14.11 8.76
C ALA A 71 -10.39 13.29 10.01
N LEU A 72 -9.90 12.05 10.04
CA LEU A 72 -9.82 11.23 11.25
C LEU A 72 -8.38 10.76 11.44
N CYS A 73 -7.99 10.57 12.69
CA CYS A 73 -6.62 10.24 13.05
C CYS A 73 -6.65 9.44 14.34
N ALA A 74 -6.12 8.21 14.32
CA ALA A 74 -6.16 7.30 15.48
C ALA A 74 -4.77 6.71 15.76
N PRO A 75 -4.33 6.67 17.02
CA PRO A 75 -3.06 6.08 17.39
C PRO A 75 -3.16 4.56 17.47
N PHE A 76 -2.03 3.88 17.29
CA PHE A 76 -1.86 2.48 17.63
C PHE A 76 -0.46 2.24 18.20
N THR A 77 -0.28 1.10 18.85
CA THR A 77 1.03 0.63 19.31
C THR A 77 1.12 -0.83 18.97
N ASP A 78 2.09 -1.20 18.16
CA ASP A 78 2.37 -2.61 17.89
C ASP A 78 2.86 -3.26 19.19
N LYS A 79 2.16 -4.29 19.67
CA LYS A 79 2.54 -4.99 20.91
C LYS A 79 3.75 -5.91 20.73
N VAL A 80 4.13 -6.23 19.49
CA VAL A 80 5.30 -7.08 19.20
C VAL A 80 6.57 -6.24 19.19
N SER A 81 6.64 -5.24 18.31
CA SER A 81 7.82 -4.35 18.22
C SER A 81 7.84 -3.24 19.27
N GLY A 82 6.69 -2.92 19.87
CA GLY A 82 6.54 -1.73 20.71
C GLY A 82 6.40 -0.43 19.91
N ALA A 83 6.44 -0.50 18.57
CA ALA A 83 6.43 0.69 17.72
C ALA A 83 5.11 1.45 17.83
N ARG A 84 5.20 2.77 17.96
CA ARG A 84 4.04 3.67 18.05
C ARG A 84 3.71 4.21 16.68
N GLY A 85 2.42 4.25 16.35
CA GLY A 85 1.98 4.70 15.04
C GLY A 85 0.64 5.40 15.05
N VAL A 86 0.29 5.92 13.87
CA VAL A 86 -0.96 6.62 13.60
C VAL A 86 -1.54 6.17 12.28
N LEU A 87 -2.85 5.95 12.26
CA LEU A 87 -3.64 5.85 11.05
C LEU A 87 -4.31 7.20 10.81
N TYR A 88 -3.96 7.86 9.71
CA TYR A 88 -4.54 9.13 9.27
C TYR A 88 -5.37 8.94 8.01
N VAL A 89 -6.57 9.52 7.99
CA VAL A 89 -7.45 9.55 6.81
C VAL A 89 -8.04 10.94 6.64
N ASP A 90 -8.05 11.44 5.41
CA ASP A 90 -8.67 12.73 5.10
C ASP A 90 -9.60 12.72 3.89
N ASN A 91 -10.34 13.82 3.78
CA ASN A 91 -11.21 14.12 2.66
C ASN A 91 -11.06 15.60 2.26
N LEU A 92 -10.80 15.83 0.98
CA LEU A 92 -10.63 17.17 0.40
C LEU A 92 -11.93 17.78 -0.13
N GLN A 93 -12.97 16.98 -0.31
CA GLN A 93 -14.17 17.36 -1.04
C GLN A 93 -15.31 17.77 -0.11
N ARG A 94 -15.43 17.11 1.04
CA ARG A 94 -16.56 17.31 1.95
C ARG A 94 -16.09 17.50 3.38
N ASP A 95 -16.68 18.49 4.04
CA ASP A 95 -16.80 18.46 5.49
C ASP A 95 -17.79 17.35 5.90
N ASN A 96 -17.77 16.96 7.17
CA ASN A 96 -18.61 15.92 7.75
C ASN A 96 -18.57 14.58 6.98
N ALA A 97 -17.48 14.29 6.28
CA ALA A 97 -17.34 13.04 5.52
C ALA A 97 -17.14 11.82 6.42
N PHE A 98 -16.80 12.06 7.69
CA PHE A 98 -16.55 11.05 8.71
C PHE A 98 -17.45 11.29 9.91
N THR A 99 -17.92 10.19 10.50
CA THR A 99 -18.76 10.18 11.69
C THR A 99 -17.99 9.66 12.90
N TYR A 100 -18.55 9.84 14.11
CA TYR A 100 -18.03 9.19 15.31
C TYR A 100 -18.09 7.65 15.24
N GLN A 101 -18.99 7.07 14.44
CA GLN A 101 -19.01 5.64 14.22
C GLN A 101 -17.80 5.20 13.38
N ASP A 102 -17.42 5.97 12.36
CA ASP A 102 -16.22 5.71 11.57
C ASP A 102 -14.96 5.79 12.43
N LEU A 103 -14.89 6.79 13.33
CA LEU A 103 -13.80 6.90 14.30
C LEU A 103 -13.71 5.64 15.18
N ARG A 104 -14.83 5.18 15.75
CA ARG A 104 -14.87 3.96 16.58
C ARG A 104 -14.43 2.72 15.80
N ASN A 105 -14.81 2.61 14.53
CA ASN A 105 -14.40 1.50 13.67
C ASN A 105 -12.89 1.52 13.43
N VAL A 106 -12.31 2.71 13.18
CA VAL A 106 -10.87 2.89 13.01
C VAL A 106 -10.12 2.60 14.31
N GLU A 107 -10.62 3.06 15.46
CA GLU A 107 -10.05 2.74 16.77
C GLU A 107 -10.03 1.24 17.04
N SER A 108 -11.15 0.56 16.75
CA SER A 108 -11.24 -0.90 16.88
C SER A 108 -10.25 -1.61 15.95
N PHE A 109 -10.05 -1.08 14.74
CA PHE A 109 -9.05 -1.60 13.81
C PHE A 109 -7.62 -1.38 14.31
N CYS A 110 -7.30 -0.19 14.81
CA CYS A 110 -6.01 0.15 15.41
C CYS A 110 -5.69 -0.72 16.64
N GLN A 111 -6.68 -1.02 17.48
CA GLN A 111 -6.54 -1.96 18.60
C GLN A 111 -6.25 -3.40 18.14
N ARG A 112 -6.79 -3.80 16.98
CA ARG A 112 -6.50 -5.10 16.38
C ARG A 112 -5.12 -5.14 15.72
N LEU A 113 -4.74 -4.09 15.00
CA LEU A 113 -3.38 -3.93 14.46
C LEU A 113 -2.31 -4.01 15.56
N ALA A 114 -2.63 -3.49 16.74
CA ALA A 114 -1.74 -3.60 17.91
C ALA A 114 -1.51 -5.05 18.37
N THR A 115 -2.37 -5.99 18.03
CA THR A 115 -2.37 -7.36 18.60
C THR A 115 -2.15 -8.45 17.55
N ASP A 116 -2.18 -8.10 16.27
CA ASP A 116 -2.14 -9.04 15.14
C ASP A 116 -0.98 -8.68 14.21
N THR A 117 0.04 -9.54 14.19
CA THR A 117 1.31 -9.41 13.47
C THR A 117 1.12 -9.53 11.94
N TYR A 118 0.35 -8.63 11.33
CA TYR A 118 0.19 -8.56 9.88
C TYR A 118 1.26 -7.69 9.19
N LEU A 119 2.14 -7.03 9.96
CA LEU A 119 3.09 -6.04 9.45
C LEU A 119 4.55 -6.51 9.35
N GLU A 120 4.87 -7.74 9.77
CA GLU A 120 6.23 -8.32 9.60
C GLU A 120 6.66 -8.49 8.11
N GLY A 121 5.78 -8.21 7.15
CA GLY A 121 6.08 -8.29 5.70
C GLY A 121 6.37 -6.95 5.01
N PHE A 122 6.37 -5.82 5.71
CA PHE A 122 6.67 -4.50 5.13
C PHE A 122 8.05 -3.99 5.58
N GLU A 123 9.09 -4.81 5.45
CA GLU A 123 10.47 -4.34 5.63
C GLU A 123 10.95 -3.53 4.41
N GLN A 124 11.14 -2.24 4.66
CA GLN A 124 12.11 -1.32 4.07
C GLN A 124 12.39 -1.41 2.56
N VAL A 125 11.65 -0.63 1.76
CA VAL A 125 12.20 -0.07 0.52
C VAL A 125 13.00 1.18 0.89
N THR A 126 14.15 1.00 1.54
CA THR A 126 15.17 2.06 1.61
C THR A 126 15.91 2.10 0.28
N THR A 127 15.87 3.26 -0.35
CA THR A 127 16.60 3.61 -1.57
C THR A 127 18.12 3.53 -1.36
N GLY A 128 18.83 2.68 -2.10
CA GLY A 128 20.31 2.67 -2.20
C GLY A 128 20.86 1.43 -2.93
N PRO A 129 21.95 1.52 -3.72
CA PRO A 129 22.22 0.59 -4.83
C PRO A 129 22.77 -0.77 -4.39
N LYS A 130 22.38 -1.80 -5.14
CA LYS A 130 22.95 -3.16 -5.08
C LYS A 130 24.46 -3.10 -5.31
N ALA A 131 25.25 -3.45 -4.29
CA ALA A 131 26.63 -3.88 -4.45
C ALA A 131 26.68 -5.38 -4.10
N SER A 132 26.99 -6.16 -5.12
CA SER A 132 27.24 -7.60 -5.09
C SER A 132 28.33 -7.99 -4.08
N GLU A 133 28.03 -9.01 -3.27
CA GLU A 133 28.91 -10.15 -2.91
C GLU A 133 30.11 -10.28 -3.87
N GLU A 134 31.39 -10.43 -3.49
CA GLU A 134 32.11 -10.92 -2.32
C GLU A 134 33.52 -10.28 -2.33
N LEU A 135 34.12 -10.02 -1.17
CA LEU A 135 35.38 -10.63 -0.73
C LEU A 135 35.81 -10.00 0.59
N GLN A 136 35.87 -10.84 1.63
CA GLN A 136 36.66 -10.56 2.82
C GLN A 136 38.13 -10.43 2.41
N ALA A 137 38.74 -9.28 2.69
CA ALA A 137 40.17 -9.20 2.87
C ALA A 137 40.48 -8.16 3.95
N GLU A 138 41.19 -8.67 4.93
CA GLU A 138 41.69 -8.03 6.12
C GLU A 138 42.59 -6.82 5.83
N VAL A 139 42.63 -5.90 6.79
CA VAL A 139 43.18 -4.54 6.76
C VAL A 139 44.68 -4.50 6.46
N GLN A 140 45.08 -3.66 5.49
CA GLN A 140 46.44 -3.12 5.42
C GLN A 140 46.40 -1.63 5.03
N GLN A 141 46.87 -0.76 5.93
CA GLN A 141 47.05 0.67 5.69
C GLN A 141 48.09 0.90 4.58
N MET A 142 47.79 1.69 3.54
CA MET A 142 48.83 2.17 2.62
C MET A 142 48.55 3.51 1.89
N ASP A 143 49.53 4.42 2.08
CA ASP A 143 50.07 5.61 1.38
C ASP A 143 49.19 6.69 0.63
N PRO A 144 49.27 7.99 1.01
CA PRO A 144 48.54 9.12 0.40
C PRO A 144 48.93 9.54 -1.04
N ARG A 145 49.85 8.86 -1.72
CA ARG A 145 50.22 9.21 -3.12
C ARG A 145 49.28 8.65 -4.20
N ILE A 146 48.42 7.70 -3.84
CA ILE A 146 47.45 7.08 -4.77
C ILE A 146 46.28 8.04 -5.10
N TYR A 147 45.99 9.01 -4.23
CA TYR A 147 44.90 9.98 -4.40
C TYR A 147 45.07 10.90 -5.63
N ILE A 148 46.30 11.24 -6.00
CA ILE A 148 46.59 12.20 -7.07
C ILE A 148 46.40 11.58 -8.46
N ALA A 149 46.63 10.28 -8.61
CA ALA A 149 46.47 9.58 -9.89
C ALA A 149 44.99 9.37 -10.28
N VAL A 150 44.11 9.12 -9.29
CA VAL A 150 42.68 8.86 -9.51
C VAL A 150 41.91 10.14 -9.90
N ALA A 151 42.30 11.30 -9.36
CA ALA A 151 41.67 12.59 -9.67
C ALA A 151 41.90 13.06 -11.12
N VAL A 152 43.07 12.77 -11.71
CA VAL A 152 43.42 13.16 -13.09
C VAL A 152 42.63 12.36 -14.13
N ILE A 153 42.34 11.08 -13.85
CA ILE A 153 41.55 10.20 -14.71
C ILE A 153 40.07 10.62 -14.71
N LEU A 154 39.54 11.07 -13.55
CA LEU A 154 38.16 11.57 -13.41
C LEU A 154 37.88 12.84 -14.22
N VAL A 155 38.87 13.72 -14.42
CA VAL A 155 38.74 14.93 -15.23
C VAL A 155 38.79 14.65 -16.74
N LEU A 156 39.58 13.65 -17.16
CA LEU A 156 39.73 13.29 -18.58
C LEU A 156 38.55 12.49 -19.17
N VAL A 157 37.73 11.84 -18.33
CA VAL A 157 36.56 11.07 -18.79
C VAL A 157 35.30 11.94 -18.91
N MET A 158 35.27 13.13 -18.30
CA MET A 158 34.07 13.97 -18.17
C MET A 158 33.84 15.01 -19.30
N VAL A 159 34.66 15.03 -20.35
CA VAL A 159 34.48 15.97 -21.47
C VAL A 159 34.81 15.28 -22.80
N PRO A 160 33.81 14.70 -23.48
CA PRO A 160 33.43 15.30 -24.77
C PRO A 160 31.98 15.01 -25.21
N SER A 161 31.06 15.95 -24.97
CA SER A 161 29.92 16.19 -25.87
C SER A 161 29.24 17.54 -25.60
N LEU A 162 30.05 18.60 -25.52
CA LEU A 162 29.58 19.99 -25.60
C LEU A 162 29.28 20.43 -27.05
N PHE A 163 28.99 19.48 -27.96
CA PHE A 163 28.76 19.73 -29.38
C PHE A 163 27.46 19.08 -29.86
N SER A 164 26.32 19.58 -29.38
CA SER A 164 25.08 19.63 -30.17
C SER A 164 24.11 20.71 -29.65
N LEU A 165 24.62 21.94 -29.49
CA LEU A 165 23.78 23.11 -29.75
C LEU A 165 23.52 23.14 -31.26
N PHE A 166 22.34 22.73 -31.73
CA PHE A 166 21.62 23.25 -32.91
C PHE A 166 20.42 22.33 -33.22
N GLY A 167 19.19 22.86 -33.13
CA GLY A 167 18.01 22.24 -33.75
C GLY A 167 16.71 22.28 -32.94
N SER A 168 15.91 23.31 -33.20
CA SER A 168 14.45 23.47 -33.08
C SER A 168 13.59 22.59 -32.13
N LYS A 169 12.80 23.34 -31.35
CA LYS A 169 11.65 23.03 -30.48
C LYS A 169 10.51 22.24 -31.17
N GLU A 170 10.06 21.13 -30.58
CA GLU A 170 8.73 20.53 -30.82
C GLU A 170 8.24 19.74 -29.56
N GLU A 171 6.92 19.70 -29.38
CA GLU A 171 6.13 19.52 -28.13
C GLU A 171 6.26 18.20 -27.34
N ASP A 172 5.99 18.35 -26.03
CA ASP A 172 5.82 17.33 -25.00
C ASP A 172 4.58 16.45 -25.23
N LYS A 173 4.75 15.12 -25.26
CA LYS A 173 3.66 14.13 -25.27
C LYS A 173 3.67 13.35 -23.95
N PRO A 174 2.53 13.24 -23.24
CA PRO A 174 2.49 12.68 -21.91
C PRO A 174 2.82 11.19 -21.93
N LYS A 175 3.80 10.77 -21.12
CA LYS A 175 4.07 9.37 -20.84
C LYS A 175 2.86 8.79 -20.10
N GLY A 176 2.24 7.77 -20.71
CA GLY A 176 1.13 7.02 -20.12
C GLY A 176 1.51 6.34 -18.79
N PRO A 177 0.52 5.84 -18.03
CA PRO A 177 0.72 5.41 -16.66
C PRO A 177 1.68 4.22 -16.59
N THR A 178 2.79 4.40 -15.87
CA THR A 178 3.75 3.36 -15.51
C THR A 178 3.03 2.23 -14.77
N ILE A 179 3.02 1.04 -15.36
CA ILE A 179 2.52 -0.17 -14.74
C ILE A 179 3.53 -0.57 -13.66
N VAL A 180 3.15 -0.42 -12.40
CA VAL A 180 3.93 -0.89 -11.25
C VAL A 180 3.82 -2.41 -11.17
N THR A 181 4.89 -3.11 -11.55
CA THR A 181 5.04 -4.56 -11.39
C THR A 181 5.37 -4.86 -9.92
N ARG A 182 4.48 -5.58 -9.22
CA ARG A 182 4.67 -5.99 -7.82
C ARG A 182 5.55 -7.24 -7.75
N GLU A 183 6.77 -7.15 -7.25
CA GLU A 183 7.55 -8.34 -6.89
C GLU A 183 7.06 -8.92 -5.54
N THR A 184 6.66 -10.20 -5.60
CA THR A 184 6.50 -11.17 -4.50
C THR A 184 5.76 -10.73 -3.23
N ALA A 185 4.42 -10.75 -3.29
CA ALA A 185 3.59 -11.05 -2.11
C ALA A 185 3.21 -12.53 -2.15
N ASP A 186 3.29 -13.22 -1.01
CA ASP A 186 2.83 -14.59 -0.84
C ASP A 186 1.46 -14.85 -1.52
N SER A 187 1.26 -16.05 -2.06
CA SER A 187 0.06 -16.40 -2.82
C SER A 187 -1.23 -16.27 -2.00
N LYS A 188 -1.18 -16.54 -0.70
CA LYS A 188 -2.32 -16.36 0.20
C LYS A 188 -2.62 -14.86 0.37
N THR A 189 -1.59 -14.03 0.50
CA THR A 189 -1.71 -12.57 0.57
C THR A 189 -2.40 -11.98 -0.66
N VAL A 190 -2.14 -12.53 -1.85
CA VAL A 190 -2.85 -12.14 -3.08
C VAL A 190 -4.35 -12.44 -2.99
N VAL A 191 -4.73 -13.61 -2.49
CA VAL A 191 -6.15 -13.97 -2.29
C VAL A 191 -6.81 -13.06 -1.25
N VAL A 192 -6.19 -12.89 -0.09
CA VAL A 192 -6.72 -12.03 0.99
C VAL A 192 -6.87 -10.59 0.50
N SER A 193 -5.89 -10.06 -0.23
CA SER A 193 -5.95 -8.70 -0.74
C SER A 193 -7.01 -8.52 -1.83
N PHE A 194 -7.18 -9.51 -2.70
CA PHE A 194 -8.27 -9.54 -3.67
C PHE A 194 -9.64 -9.49 -2.98
N LEU A 195 -9.85 -10.33 -1.97
CA LEU A 195 -11.11 -10.38 -1.21
C LEU A 195 -11.37 -9.08 -0.45
N ARG A 196 -10.33 -8.49 0.17
CA ARG A 196 -10.41 -7.19 0.84
C ARG A 196 -10.73 -6.05 -0.13
N ALA A 197 -10.19 -6.10 -1.35
CA ALA A 197 -10.51 -5.13 -2.39
C ALA A 197 -11.98 -5.24 -2.83
N LEU A 198 -12.56 -6.44 -2.87
CA LEU A 198 -14.00 -6.64 -3.08
C LEU A 198 -14.82 -6.06 -1.91
N GLU A 199 -14.46 -6.40 -0.67
CA GLU A 199 -15.14 -5.94 0.55
C GLU A 199 -15.20 -4.41 0.62
N THR A 200 -14.05 -3.76 0.39
CA THR A 200 -13.92 -2.29 0.42
C THR A 200 -14.49 -1.60 -0.83
N ARG A 201 -15.11 -2.36 -1.75
CA ARG A 201 -15.64 -1.89 -3.04
C ARG A 201 -14.60 -1.22 -3.93
N ASN A 202 -13.31 -1.51 -3.73
CA ASN A 202 -12.24 -1.10 -4.61
C ASN A 202 -12.06 -2.14 -5.73
N PHE A 203 -13.05 -2.21 -6.63
CA PHE A 203 -13.08 -3.20 -7.70
C PHE A 203 -11.96 -3.02 -8.72
N ARG A 204 -11.42 -1.80 -8.85
CA ARG A 204 -10.26 -1.53 -9.71
C ARG A 204 -9.01 -2.24 -9.19
N SER A 205 -8.76 -2.19 -7.88
CA SER A 205 -7.67 -2.96 -7.28
C SER A 205 -7.94 -4.46 -7.31
N ALA A 206 -9.18 -4.91 -7.05
CA ALA A 206 -9.54 -6.33 -7.17
C ALA A 206 -9.24 -6.88 -8.58
N TYR A 207 -9.56 -6.10 -9.62
CA TYR A 207 -9.27 -6.44 -11.01
C TYR A 207 -7.77 -6.58 -11.30
N GLN A 208 -6.91 -5.79 -10.66
CA GLN A 208 -5.46 -5.84 -10.86
C GLN A 208 -4.81 -7.12 -10.32
N TYR A 209 -5.44 -7.81 -9.36
CA TYR A 209 -4.96 -9.10 -8.88
C TYR A 209 -5.20 -10.24 -9.88
N LEU A 210 -6.02 -10.03 -10.92
CA LEU A 210 -6.26 -11.03 -11.95
C LEU A 210 -5.06 -11.17 -12.89
N THR A 211 -4.82 -12.40 -13.38
CA THR A 211 -3.79 -12.66 -14.41
C THR A 211 -4.00 -11.77 -15.63
N GLN A 212 -2.90 -11.42 -16.32
CA GLN A 212 -2.97 -10.61 -17.53
C GLN A 212 -3.87 -11.23 -18.60
N ASP A 213 -3.78 -12.55 -18.81
CA ASP A 213 -4.65 -13.30 -19.71
C ASP A 213 -6.13 -13.16 -19.35
N ARG A 214 -6.45 -13.14 -18.06
CA ARG A 214 -7.83 -12.94 -17.61
C ARG A 214 -8.28 -11.52 -17.90
N ARG A 215 -7.47 -10.52 -17.55
CA ARG A 215 -7.76 -9.10 -17.84
C ARG A 215 -7.88 -8.79 -19.33
N ALA A 216 -7.22 -9.57 -20.19
CA ALA A 216 -7.41 -9.46 -21.64
C ALA A 216 -8.77 -10.04 -22.11
N LYS A 217 -9.28 -11.08 -21.44
CA LYS A 217 -10.54 -11.76 -21.78
C LYS A 217 -11.79 -11.08 -21.21
N ILE A 218 -11.67 -10.35 -20.11
CA ILE A 218 -12.78 -9.63 -19.49
C ILE A 218 -12.40 -8.17 -19.28
N SER A 219 -13.15 -7.23 -19.88
CA SER A 219 -12.93 -5.80 -19.63
C SER A 219 -13.20 -5.45 -18.17
N PHE A 220 -12.57 -4.38 -17.69
CA PHE A 220 -12.82 -3.86 -16.34
C PHE A 220 -14.31 -3.57 -16.11
N ASP A 221 -15.02 -2.99 -17.07
CA ASP A 221 -16.44 -2.66 -16.91
C ASP A 221 -17.31 -3.91 -16.67
N LYS A 222 -17.00 -5.00 -17.40
CA LYS A 222 -17.70 -6.28 -17.24
C LYS A 222 -17.39 -6.91 -15.88
N PHE A 223 -16.12 -6.89 -15.46
CA PHE A 223 -15.72 -7.34 -14.12
C PHE A 223 -16.37 -6.50 -13.02
N ASN A 224 -16.38 -5.17 -13.18
CA ASN A 224 -17.00 -4.25 -12.23
C ASN A 224 -18.50 -4.53 -12.07
N GLY A 225 -19.22 -4.75 -13.17
CA GLY A 225 -20.63 -5.17 -13.12
C GLY A 225 -20.83 -6.49 -12.37
N GLN A 226 -19.96 -7.49 -12.59
CA GLN A 226 -19.99 -8.76 -11.86
C GLN A 226 -19.70 -8.57 -10.36
N ALA A 227 -18.70 -7.77 -10.01
CA ALA A 227 -18.32 -7.49 -8.63
C ALA A 227 -19.41 -6.70 -7.89
N VAL A 228 -20.01 -5.69 -8.52
CA VAL A 228 -21.16 -4.95 -7.96
C VAL A 228 -22.33 -5.90 -7.70
N LYS A 229 -22.67 -6.76 -8.66
CA LYS A 229 -23.74 -7.75 -8.51
C LYS A 229 -23.45 -8.70 -7.35
N PHE A 230 -22.23 -9.27 -7.31
CA PHE A 230 -21.80 -10.17 -6.25
C PHE A 230 -21.86 -9.52 -4.86
N MET A 231 -21.36 -8.29 -4.72
CA MET A 231 -21.36 -7.59 -3.43
C MET A 231 -22.74 -7.12 -2.98
N SER A 232 -23.69 -7.01 -3.92
CA SER A 232 -25.09 -6.64 -3.64
C SER A 232 -25.96 -7.83 -3.22
N GLU A 233 -25.52 -9.07 -3.51
CA GLU A 233 -26.18 -10.28 -3.04
C GLU A 233 -26.11 -10.35 -1.50
N LYS A 234 -27.26 -10.59 -0.87
CA LYS A 234 -27.40 -10.56 0.58
C LYS A 234 -26.49 -11.61 1.21
N GLY A 235 -25.60 -11.16 2.09
CA GLY A 235 -24.69 -12.03 2.83
C GLY A 235 -23.27 -12.04 2.30
N ASN A 236 -23.02 -11.85 1.00
CA ASN A 236 -21.66 -11.97 0.43
C ASN A 236 -20.66 -10.99 1.05
N SER A 237 -21.06 -9.73 1.27
CA SER A 237 -20.24 -8.75 2.00
C SER A 237 -19.89 -9.20 3.41
N TRP A 238 -20.85 -9.82 4.11
CA TRP A 238 -20.70 -10.30 5.48
C TRP A 238 -19.84 -11.56 5.56
N ILE A 239 -19.97 -12.45 4.56
CA ILE A 239 -19.16 -13.67 4.41
C ILE A 239 -17.70 -13.29 4.15
N ILE A 240 -17.44 -12.36 3.22
CA ILE A 240 -16.08 -11.92 2.89
C ILE A 240 -15.33 -11.37 4.12
N ALA A 241 -16.01 -10.56 4.93
CA ALA A 241 -15.42 -9.94 6.11
C ALA A 241 -14.97 -10.94 7.20
N ARG A 242 -15.44 -12.20 7.15
CA ARG A 242 -15.22 -13.21 8.20
C ARG A 242 -14.68 -14.54 7.68
N LEU A 243 -14.40 -14.67 6.39
CA LEU A 243 -13.93 -15.93 5.83
C LEU A 243 -12.50 -16.23 6.27
N ASP A 244 -12.23 -17.50 6.49
CA ASP A 244 -10.88 -18.05 6.62
C ASP A 244 -10.38 -18.50 5.25
N VAL A 245 -9.11 -18.22 4.96
CA VAL A 245 -8.43 -18.65 3.74
C VAL A 245 -7.51 -19.83 4.09
N VAL A 246 -7.86 -21.02 3.62
CA VAL A 246 -7.11 -22.26 3.89
C VAL A 246 -6.49 -22.78 2.61
N GLU A 247 -5.18 -23.07 2.64
CA GLU A 247 -4.48 -23.65 1.48
C GLU A 247 -4.89 -25.12 1.28
N SER A 248 -5.24 -25.47 0.04
CA SER A 248 -5.65 -26.82 -0.33
C SER A 248 -4.45 -27.74 -0.55
N THR A 249 -4.62 -29.06 -0.41
CA THR A 249 -3.50 -30.04 -0.47
C THR A 249 -3.02 -30.37 -1.89
N MET A 250 -3.77 -30.02 -2.95
CA MET A 250 -3.38 -30.24 -4.34
C MET A 250 -2.71 -29.01 -4.95
N ASN A 251 -1.47 -28.71 -4.51
CA ASN A 251 -0.68 -27.58 -5.02
C ASN A 251 0.56 -28.05 -5.78
N SER A 252 0.94 -27.30 -6.80
CA SER A 252 2.20 -27.45 -7.53
C SER A 252 3.04 -26.18 -7.42
N ASP A 253 4.34 -26.26 -7.68
CA ASP A 253 5.16 -25.06 -7.74
C ASP A 253 4.60 -24.12 -8.82
N GLY A 254 4.19 -22.92 -8.41
CA GLY A 254 3.53 -21.93 -9.27
C GLY A 254 2.00 -22.01 -9.42
N LEU A 255 1.30 -22.99 -8.84
CA LEU A 255 -0.17 -23.02 -8.80
C LEU A 255 -0.67 -23.46 -7.42
N LYS A 256 -1.39 -22.56 -6.75
CA LYS A 256 -1.92 -22.79 -5.40
C LYS A 256 -3.42 -22.55 -5.37
N THR A 257 -4.17 -23.45 -4.73
CA THR A 257 -5.62 -23.32 -4.56
C THR A 257 -5.95 -23.10 -3.09
N TYR A 258 -6.88 -22.17 -2.86
CA TYR A 258 -7.35 -21.79 -1.54
C TYR A 258 -8.84 -22.05 -1.40
N ASP A 259 -9.22 -22.70 -0.31
CA ASP A 259 -10.58 -22.88 0.16
C ASP A 259 -10.97 -21.67 1.02
N LEU A 260 -12.10 -21.03 0.69
CA LEU A 260 -12.65 -19.91 1.46
C LEU A 260 -13.76 -20.44 2.37
N ILE A 261 -13.49 -20.47 3.68
CA ILE A 261 -14.36 -21.11 4.67
C ILE A 261 -15.05 -20.03 5.51
N PRO A 262 -16.38 -19.89 5.45
CA PRO A 262 -17.12 -19.00 6.34
C PRO A 262 -17.20 -19.57 7.78
N PRO A 263 -17.42 -18.71 8.79
CA PRO A 263 -17.56 -19.15 10.18
C PRO A 263 -18.83 -19.98 10.43
N ASP A 264 -19.94 -19.62 9.77
CA ASP A 264 -21.28 -20.16 10.07
C ASP A 264 -21.77 -21.22 9.05
N ASP A 265 -21.10 -21.38 7.90
CA ASP A 265 -21.55 -22.28 6.84
C ASP A 265 -20.37 -23.07 6.22
N ARG A 266 -20.18 -24.29 6.70
CA ARG A 266 -19.14 -25.21 6.18
C ARG A 266 -19.48 -25.83 4.82
N LEU A 267 -20.66 -25.57 4.26
CA LEU A 267 -21.08 -26.09 2.96
C LEU A 267 -20.69 -25.17 1.81
N LEU A 268 -20.33 -23.92 2.09
CA LEU A 268 -19.80 -22.99 1.07
C LEU A 268 -18.51 -23.56 0.45
N ARG A 269 -18.48 -23.61 -0.88
CA ARG A 269 -17.42 -24.25 -1.68
C ARG A 269 -16.56 -23.27 -2.46
N TRP A 270 -16.51 -22.02 -2.03
CA TRP A 270 -15.74 -20.98 -2.72
C TRP A 270 -14.27 -21.33 -2.74
N LYS A 271 -13.69 -21.30 -3.94
CA LYS A 271 -12.27 -21.59 -4.14
C LYS A 271 -11.64 -20.50 -4.99
N VAL A 272 -10.43 -20.10 -4.63
CA VAL A 272 -9.62 -19.18 -5.43
C VAL A 272 -8.31 -19.86 -5.74
N THR A 273 -7.94 -19.90 -7.01
CA THR A 273 -6.66 -20.43 -7.45
C THR A 273 -5.77 -19.27 -7.87
N THR A 274 -4.53 -19.29 -7.40
CA THR A 274 -3.48 -18.36 -7.77
C THR A 274 -2.44 -19.04 -8.64
N GLN A 275 -1.94 -18.32 -9.63
CA GLN A 275 -0.86 -18.75 -10.50
C GLN A 275 0.32 -17.79 -10.39
N LYS A 276 1.53 -18.33 -10.36
CA LYS A 276 2.77 -17.57 -10.38
C LYS A 276 3.18 -17.34 -11.84
N LEU A 277 3.32 -16.08 -12.21
CA LEU A 277 3.77 -15.63 -13.53
C LEU A 277 4.93 -14.66 -13.32
N GLU A 278 6.10 -14.95 -13.91
CA GLU A 278 7.29 -14.08 -13.81
C GLU A 278 7.67 -13.72 -12.36
N GLY A 279 7.52 -14.67 -11.42
CA GLY A 279 7.81 -14.44 -10.00
C GLY A 279 6.66 -13.84 -9.19
N VAL A 280 5.58 -13.39 -9.83
CA VAL A 280 4.46 -12.69 -9.20
C VAL A 280 3.21 -13.56 -9.16
N TRP A 281 2.50 -13.56 -8.04
CA TRP A 281 1.25 -14.31 -7.90
C TRP A 281 0.04 -13.48 -8.34
N TYR A 282 -0.87 -14.13 -9.07
CA TYR A 282 -2.12 -13.55 -9.53
C TYR A 282 -3.27 -14.53 -9.31
N VAL A 283 -4.48 -14.02 -9.14
CA VAL A 283 -5.71 -14.81 -9.18
C VAL A 283 -5.95 -15.27 -10.61
N SER A 284 -5.89 -16.58 -10.83
CA SER A 284 -6.05 -17.21 -12.14
C SER A 284 -7.43 -17.81 -12.35
N SER A 285 -8.09 -18.26 -11.28
CA SER A 285 -9.44 -18.83 -11.32
C SER A 285 -10.19 -18.59 -10.01
N ILE A 286 -11.51 -18.45 -10.11
CA ILE A 286 -12.43 -18.33 -8.98
C ILE A 286 -13.58 -19.32 -9.22
N ARG A 287 -13.87 -20.18 -8.26
CA ARG A 287 -14.96 -21.17 -8.35
C ARG A 287 -16.04 -20.92 -7.30
N GLU A 288 -17.28 -21.15 -7.70
CA GLU A 288 -18.49 -21.10 -6.87
C GLU A 288 -18.84 -19.71 -6.29
N MET A 289 -18.13 -18.64 -6.66
CA MET A 289 -18.43 -17.26 -6.24
C MET A 289 -19.42 -16.56 -7.20
N GLY A 290 -20.44 -17.28 -7.65
CA GLY A 290 -21.52 -16.75 -8.48
C GLY A 290 -21.02 -16.00 -9.72
N PRO A 291 -21.37 -14.72 -9.92
CA PRO A 291 -21.00 -13.94 -11.12
C PRO A 291 -19.50 -13.64 -11.23
N LEU A 292 -18.71 -13.84 -10.17
CA LEU A 292 -17.24 -13.73 -10.20
C LEU A 292 -16.54 -15.03 -10.60
N THR A 293 -17.28 -16.11 -10.84
CA THR A 293 -16.72 -17.42 -11.19
C THR A 293 -16.08 -17.41 -12.58
N PHE A 294 -14.86 -17.94 -12.69
CA PHE A 294 -14.15 -18.20 -13.95
C PHE A 294 -12.96 -19.14 -13.83
#